data_AF-A0A0A9BMR4-F1
#
_entry.id   AF-A0A0A9BMR4-F1
#
_cell.length_a   1.000
_cell.length_b   1.000
_cell.length_c   1.000
_cell.angle_alpha   90.00
_cell.angle_beta   90.00
_cell.angle_gamma   90.00
#
_symmetry.space_group_name_H-M   'P 1'
#
loop_
_entity.id
_entity.type
_entity.pdbx_description
1 polymer ?
#
loop_
_entity_poly.entity_id
_entity_poly.type
_entity_poly.pdbx_seq_one_letter_code
_entity_poly.pdbx_strand_id
1 'polypeptide(L)' 'MKIPETMQNIHACENWLPRRVMSAWRIAGILHTLEGWPMHECGDAMMDAEKAWSAAIRNGFVPLTKA' A
#
# COMPACT_ATOMS: atom_id res chain seq x y z
N MET A 1 -4.56 -6.02 0.56
CA MET A 1 -5.62 -5.08 0.17
C MET A 1 -5.86 -5.20 -1.32
N LYS A 2 -7.11 -5.03 -1.77
CA LYS A 2 -7.47 -4.88 -3.17
C LYS A 2 -6.94 -3.52 -3.66
N ILE A 3 -6.30 -3.54 -4.83
CA ILE A 3 -5.73 -2.34 -5.45
C ILE A 3 -6.82 -1.62 -6.25
N PRO A 4 -6.91 -0.28 -6.19
CA PRO A 4 -7.85 0.49 -6.99
C PRO A 4 -7.62 0.26 -8.49
N GLU A 5 -8.70 0.32 -9.27
CA GLU A 5 -8.65 0.09 -10.72
C GLU A 5 -7.91 1.21 -11.46
N THR A 6 -7.86 2.40 -10.87
CA THR A 6 -7.13 3.57 -11.39
C THR A 6 -5.61 3.36 -11.45
N MET A 7 -5.05 2.47 -10.63
CA MET A 7 -3.61 2.23 -10.58
C MET A 7 -3.18 1.23 -11.67
N GLN A 8 -2.23 1.64 -12.50
CA GLN A 8 -1.68 0.84 -13.61
C GLN A 8 -0.27 0.35 -13.28
N ASN A 9 0.22 -0.64 -14.04
CA ASN A 9 1.57 -1.21 -13.90
C ASN A 9 1.93 -1.82 -12.52
N ILE A 10 0.91 -2.06 -11.70
CA ILE A 10 1.02 -2.67 -10.37
C ILE A 10 1.53 -4.12 -10.45
N HIS A 11 1.35 -4.80 -11.59
CA HIS A 11 1.81 -6.16 -11.83
C HIS A 11 3.33 -6.34 -11.64
N ALA A 12 4.12 -5.29 -11.81
CA ALA A 12 5.55 -5.31 -11.52
C ALA A 12 5.86 -5.43 -10.02
N CYS A 13 4.97 -4.96 -9.16
CA CYS A 13 5.21 -4.89 -7.72
C CYS A 13 4.84 -6.19 -6.98
N GLU A 14 4.01 -7.07 -7.57
CA GLU A 14 3.54 -8.26 -6.83
C GLU A 14 3.00 -9.39 -7.70
N ASN A 15 3.78 -9.75 -8.72
CA ASN A 15 3.53 -10.87 -9.62
C ASN A 15 2.24 -10.70 -10.44
N TRP A 16 2.16 -11.38 -11.58
CA TRP A 16 1.09 -11.23 -12.57
C TRP A 16 -0.21 -11.94 -12.14
N LEU A 17 -0.60 -11.77 -10.87
CA LEU A 17 -1.77 -12.42 -10.30
C LEU A 17 -3.04 -11.67 -10.75
N PRO A 18 -4.01 -12.37 -11.37
CA PRO A 18 -5.21 -11.73 -11.93
C PRO A 18 -6.11 -11.09 -10.86
N ARG A 19 -5.91 -11.45 -9.59
CA ARG A 19 -6.74 -11.01 -8.45
C ARG A 19 -6.60 -9.53 -8.07
N ARG A 20 -5.57 -8.80 -8.57
CA ARG A 20 -5.29 -7.39 -8.21
C ARG A 20 -5.32 -7.15 -6.69
N VAL A 21 -4.62 -8.00 -5.94
CA VAL A 21 -4.50 -7.92 -4.48
C VAL A 21 -3.04 -7.76 -4.14
N MET A 22 -2.74 -6.86 -3.20
CA MET A 22 -1.40 -6.66 -2.65
C MET A 22 -1.22 -6.62 -1.15
N SER A 23 -0.08 -7.15 -0.72
CA SER A 23 0.41 -7.18 0.65
C SER A 23 0.64 -5.77 1.20
N ALA A 24 0.27 -5.59 2.48
CA ALA A 24 0.22 -4.26 3.10
C ALA A 24 1.57 -3.54 3.09
N TRP A 25 2.67 -4.24 3.36
CA TRP A 25 4.04 -3.70 3.31
C TRP A 25 4.48 -3.15 1.93
N ARG A 26 4.03 -3.75 0.81
CA ARG A 26 4.32 -3.24 -0.54
C ARG A 26 3.52 -1.98 -0.81
N ILE A 27 2.27 -1.95 -0.36
CA ILE A 27 1.41 -0.76 -0.43
C ILE A 27 2.02 0.36 0.41
N ALA A 28 2.56 0.08 1.59
CA ALA A 28 3.22 1.07 2.44
C ALA A 28 4.38 1.77 1.69
N GLY A 29 5.22 1.03 0.96
CA GLY A 29 6.28 1.62 0.14
C GLY A 29 5.74 2.52 -0.99
N ILE A 30 4.63 2.14 -1.63
CA ILE A 30 3.97 2.97 -2.65
C ILE A 30 3.42 4.25 -2.00
N LEU A 31 2.72 4.12 -0.86
CA LEU A 31 2.19 5.26 -0.10
C LEU A 31 3.30 6.21 0.34
N HIS A 32 4.45 5.67 0.73
CA HIS A 32 5.59 6.47 1.11
C HIS A 32 6.04 7.43 0.01
N THR A 33 5.94 7.00 -1.25
CA THR A 33 6.22 7.84 -2.41
C THR A 33 5.06 8.78 -2.72
N LEU A 34 3.81 8.28 -2.70
CA LEU A 34 2.61 9.07 -3.03
C LEU A 34 2.36 10.22 -2.05
N GLU A 35 2.61 9.98 -0.77
CA GLU A 35 2.41 10.96 0.31
C GLU A 35 3.64 11.86 0.52
N GLY A 36 4.74 11.61 -0.21
CA GLY A 36 5.97 12.40 -0.12
C GLY A 36 6.58 12.38 1.27
N TRP A 37 6.46 11.28 2.01
CA TRP A 37 7.01 11.21 3.36
C TRP A 37 8.55 11.22 3.30
N PRO A 38 9.22 12.06 4.12
CA PRO A 38 10.68 12.20 4.08
C PRO A 38 11.41 11.15 4.94
N MET A 39 10.68 10.28 5.64
CA MET A 39 11.24 9.28 6.54
C MET A 39 11.92 8.16 5.74
N HIS A 40 12.93 7.51 6.31
CA HIS A 40 13.45 6.26 5.77
C HIS A 40 13.16 5.15 6.77
N GLU A 41 12.31 4.20 6.39
CA GLU A 41 11.98 3.07 7.25
C GLU A 41 13.16 2.08 7.29
N CYS A 42 13.78 1.92 8.46
CA CYS A 42 14.93 1.04 8.66
C CYS A 42 14.97 0.49 10.09
N GLY A 43 15.01 -0.84 10.23
CA GLY A 43 15.00 -1.50 11.53
C GLY A 43 13.72 -1.16 12.31
N ASP A 44 13.89 -0.62 13.51
CA ASP A 44 12.79 -0.21 14.39
C ASP A 44 12.22 1.17 14.04
N ALA A 45 12.89 1.94 13.17
CA ALA A 45 12.35 3.18 12.62
C ALA A 45 11.32 2.82 11.55
N MET A 46 10.08 2.63 11.98
CA MET A 46 8.93 2.34 11.12
C MET A 46 7.90 3.45 11.27
N MET A 47 7.14 3.71 10.22
CA MET A 47 6.03 4.63 10.31
C MET A 47 4.86 4.04 11.10
N ASP A 48 4.09 4.94 11.68
CA ASP A 48 2.85 4.60 12.35
C ASP A 48 1.91 3.83 11.41
N ALA A 49 1.55 2.61 11.81
CA ALA A 49 0.67 1.72 11.08
C ALA A 49 -0.72 2.34 10.87
N GLU A 50 -1.23 3.13 11.82
CA GLU A 50 -2.54 3.79 11.70
C GLU A 50 -2.51 4.91 10.66
N LYS A 51 -1.40 5.65 10.60
CA LYS A 51 -1.16 6.66 9.57
C LYS A 51 -1.08 6.02 8.19
N ALA A 52 -0.33 4.93 8.06
CA ALA A 52 -0.20 4.19 6.81
C ALA A 52 -1.55 3.59 6.37
N TRP A 53 -2.33 3.05 7.31
CA TRP A 53 -3.66 2.50 7.06
C TRP A 53 -4.65 3.56 6.55
N SER A 54 -4.71 4.71 7.23
CA SER A 54 -5.56 5.83 6.83
C SER A 54 -5.20 6.36 5.44
N ALA A 55 -3.90 6.47 5.15
CA ALA A 55 -3.41 6.84 3.83
C ALA A 55 -3.76 5.80 2.76
N ALA A 56 -3.69 4.50 3.08
CA ALA A 56 -4.08 3.42 2.17
C ALA A 56 -5.55 3.55 1.75
N ILE A 57 -6.46 3.74 2.71
CA ILE A 57 -7.88 3.90 2.42
C ILE A 57 -8.14 5.15 1.58
N ARG A 58 -7.49 6.28 1.90
CA ARG A 58 -7.62 7.53 1.13
C ARG A 58 -7.15 7.37 -0.32
N ASN A 59 -6.10 6.58 -0.56
CA ASN A 59 -5.59 6.28 -1.89
C ASN A 59 -6.41 5.17 -2.62
N GLY A 60 -7.52 4.71 -2.03
CA GLY A 60 -8.44 3.76 -2.66
C GLY A 60 -8.07 2.28 -2.50
N PHE A 61 -7.10 1.96 -1.63
CA PHE A 61 -6.81 0.58 -1.28
C PHE A 61 -7.88 0.04 -0.33
N VAL A 62 -8.44 -1.12 -0.65
CA VAL A 62 -9.56 -1.70 0.13
C VAL A 62 -9.11 -2.97 0.85
N PRO A 63 -9.35 -3.12 2.16
CA PRO A 63 -9.10 -4.38 2.87
C PRO A 63 -9.87 -5.54 2.23
N LEU A 64 -9.31 -6.76 2.24
CA LEU A 64 -10.01 -7.94 1.67
C LEU A 64 -11.12 -8.48 2.59
N THR A 65 -11.20 -7.96 3.81
CA THR A 65 -12.19 -8.26 4.87
C THR A 65 -12.09 -9.71 5.40
N LYS A 66 -12.78 -10.11 6.47
CA LYS A 66 -14.11 -9.67 6.96
C LYS A 66 -14.09 -8.60 8.05
N ALA A 67 -15.18 -7.83 8.09
CA ALA A 67 -15.51 -6.83 9.10
C ALA A 67 -15.33 -7.34 10.54
#